data_AF-A0A840XBV9-F1
#
_entry.id   AF-A0A840XBV9-F1
#
_cell.length_a   1.000
_cell.length_b   1.000
_cell.length_c   1.000
_cell.angle_alpha   90.00
_cell.angle_beta   90.00
_cell.angle_gamma   90.00
#
_symmetry.space_group_name_H-M   'P 1'
#
loop_
_entity.id
_entity.type
_entity.pdbx_description
1 polymer ?
#
loop_
_entity_poly.entity_id
_entity_poly.type
_entity_poly.pdbx_seq_one_letter_code
_entity_poly.pdbx_strand_id
1 'polypeptide(L)'
;MVIVAGGIVAVPSSPATALSGADFNPGLIISDEVFFNANTMTRDQIQAFLDAKGGTCQSGYTCLADYTQTTFTRAADSTCASYTGAANETAASIIFKVAKACGINPQVLLVTLQKEMSLITRTSPTSWSYKIAMGYGCPDTAPCDERFYGFYNQVYLAGRQLVRYGEFPDYYNWFPIGVATNVRYHPKEACGTKRVTIQSRATAALYYYTPYTPNAAALANLTSTGDACSSYGNRNFWRFFNAWFGSPVLPQTHINYVVAVYDDVLGRPASAREYPGWVRAILTGMPRQQVANGFVNSTEYRLRKIDEAYRTVLDREPDAGGRASWLEGIRRGQLTPDDVFEIFLSTKEFYLKAGGTDTAFVDALYQRVIGRPASVNEQAHWARYVVEKSRKWVVNAIYNSVETSRNRANETFIDYLGREATPEERISWGSFIRSRGPLAFRAAILATDEYWEYAQTRTAEDATTSSAPGPAPTRSPAPTPSPSPTPAPTASPSPVPSESVSPAPTAGTTA
;
A
#
# COMPACT_ATOMS: atom_id res chain seq x y z
N MET A 1 2.55 -9.06 17.50
CA MET A 1 1.31 -8.57 18.15
C MET A 1 1.70 -7.33 18.92
N VAL A 2 1.53 -6.14 18.32
CA VAL A 2 1.86 -4.88 18.98
C VAL A 2 0.64 -4.51 19.82
N ILE A 3 0.81 -4.48 21.14
CA ILE A 3 -0.21 -3.97 22.06
C ILE A 3 -0.12 -2.46 22.00
N VAL A 4 -1.09 -1.83 21.32
CA VAL A 4 -1.26 -0.38 21.33
C VAL A 4 -2.00 -0.03 22.62
N ALA A 5 -1.31 0.61 23.56
CA ALA A 5 -1.94 1.21 24.72
C ALA A 5 -2.81 2.40 24.26
N GLY A 6 -4.14 2.24 24.36
CA GLY A 6 -5.11 3.25 23.95
C GLY A 6 -5.20 4.38 24.98
N GLY A 7 -4.48 5.47 24.75
CA GLY A 7 -4.78 6.76 25.35
C GLY A 7 -5.89 7.45 24.56
N ILE A 8 -6.92 7.94 25.23
CA ILE A 8 -7.98 8.76 24.62
C ILE A 8 -7.35 10.11 24.23
N VAL A 9 -6.93 10.23 22.98
CA VAL A 9 -6.54 11.51 22.38
C VAL A 9 -7.82 12.21 21.95
N ALA A 10 -8.10 13.38 22.52
CA ALA A 10 -9.16 14.26 22.02
C ALA A 10 -8.80 14.68 20.60
N VAL A 11 -9.61 14.26 19.62
CA VAL A 11 -9.43 14.60 18.22
C VAL A 11 -9.80 16.07 18.04
N PRO A 12 -8.90 16.95 17.56
CA PRO A 12 -9.29 18.31 17.19
C PRO A 12 -10.30 18.21 16.04
N SER A 13 -11.49 18.76 16.24
CA SER A 13 -12.53 18.84 15.22
C SER A 13 -12.07 19.81 14.12
N SER A 14 -11.73 19.29 12.94
CA SER A 14 -11.59 20.14 11.75
C SER A 14 -12.89 20.91 11.50
N PRO A 15 -12.82 22.17 11.03
CA PRO A 15 -14.03 22.92 10.70
C PRO A 15 -14.82 22.15 9.63
N ALA A 16 -16.09 21.86 9.92
CA ALA A 16 -16.96 21.17 9.00
C ALA A 16 -17.37 22.12 7.86
N THR A 17 -16.68 22.04 6.73
CA THR A 17 -17.15 22.67 5.48
C THR A 17 -18.50 22.07 5.12
N ALA A 18 -19.51 22.90 4.89
CA ALA A 18 -20.83 22.42 4.49
C ALA A 18 -20.72 21.71 3.12
N LEU A 19 -21.24 20.49 3.05
CA LEU A 19 -21.25 19.67 1.84
C LEU A 19 -22.01 20.39 0.71
N SER A 20 -21.40 20.53 -0.47
CA SER A 20 -22.03 21.16 -1.63
C SER A 20 -22.49 20.12 -2.64
N GLY A 21 -23.62 20.35 -3.31
CA GLY A 21 -24.04 19.49 -4.43
C GLY A 21 -23.01 19.41 -5.57
N ALA A 22 -22.11 20.40 -5.67
CA ALA A 22 -21.00 20.40 -6.61
C ALA A 22 -19.93 19.30 -6.30
N ASP A 23 -19.85 18.85 -5.05
CA ASP A 23 -18.91 17.81 -4.61
C ASP A 23 -19.39 16.40 -4.99
N PHE A 24 -20.64 16.26 -5.48
CA PHE A 24 -21.18 14.97 -5.91
C PHE A 24 -20.58 14.57 -7.27
N ASN A 25 -19.70 13.58 -7.24
CA ASN A 25 -19.21 12.93 -8.45
C ASN A 25 -20.09 11.71 -8.80
N PRO A 26 -20.89 11.73 -9.88
CA PRO A 26 -21.72 10.60 -10.26
C PRO A 26 -20.91 9.38 -10.69
N GLY A 27 -19.64 9.56 -11.10
CA GLY A 27 -18.74 8.48 -11.52
C GLY A 27 -17.99 7.82 -10.37
N LEU A 28 -17.87 8.49 -9.22
CA LEU A 28 -17.19 7.99 -8.03
C LEU A 28 -17.96 8.43 -6.77
N ILE A 29 -19.12 7.81 -6.56
CA ILE A 29 -19.98 8.09 -5.40
C ILE A 29 -19.29 7.63 -4.11
N ILE A 30 -18.58 6.49 -4.19
CA ILE A 30 -17.83 5.86 -3.12
C ILE A 30 -16.74 4.99 -3.73
N SER A 31 -15.55 4.99 -3.13
CA SER A 31 -14.43 4.19 -3.63
C SER A 31 -14.50 2.74 -3.14
N ASP A 32 -13.83 1.82 -3.82
CA ASP A 32 -13.86 0.39 -3.47
C ASP A 32 -13.23 0.13 -2.09
N GLU A 33 -12.21 0.90 -1.75
CA GLU A 33 -11.47 0.87 -0.48
C GLU A 33 -12.33 1.30 0.72
N VAL A 34 -13.36 2.10 0.45
CA VAL A 34 -14.34 2.51 1.46
C VAL A 34 -15.48 1.51 1.48
N PHE A 35 -16.01 1.11 0.33
CA PHE A 35 -17.20 0.27 0.26
C PHE A 35 -16.98 -1.16 0.76
N PHE A 36 -15.85 -1.78 0.41
CA PHE A 36 -15.54 -3.19 0.72
C PHE A 36 -14.61 -3.35 1.92
N ASN A 37 -14.61 -2.37 2.83
CA ASN A 37 -13.84 -2.45 4.07
C ASN A 37 -14.71 -2.84 5.26
N ALA A 38 -14.81 -4.13 5.53
CA ALA A 38 -15.55 -4.68 6.67
C ALA A 38 -14.96 -4.34 8.06
N ASN A 39 -13.83 -3.65 8.15
CA ASN A 39 -13.10 -3.38 9.39
C ASN A 39 -13.25 -1.94 9.91
N THR A 40 -14.16 -1.14 9.34
CA THR A 40 -14.35 0.27 9.73
C THR A 40 -15.06 0.46 11.08
N MET A 41 -15.84 -0.52 11.55
CA MET A 41 -16.53 -0.46 12.83
C MET A 41 -16.52 -1.81 13.56
N THR A 42 -16.35 -1.78 14.88
CA THR A 42 -16.64 -2.92 15.77
C THR A 42 -18.15 -3.01 16.03
N ARG A 43 -18.61 -4.15 16.59
CA ARG A 43 -20.01 -4.32 17.03
C ARG A 43 -20.42 -3.21 18.00
N ASP A 44 -19.56 -2.88 18.96
CA ASP A 44 -19.86 -1.87 19.98
C ASP A 44 -19.90 -0.47 19.38
N GLN A 45 -19.03 -0.15 18.41
CA GLN A 45 -19.09 1.11 17.66
C GLN A 45 -20.37 1.24 16.84
N ILE A 46 -20.87 0.13 16.27
CA ILE A 46 -22.16 0.14 15.56
C ILE A 46 -23.29 0.40 16.55
N GLN A 47 -23.30 -0.25 17.72
CA GLN A 47 -24.32 0.00 18.75
C GLN A 47 -24.30 1.47 19.20
N ALA A 48 -23.13 1.99 19.57
CA ALA A 48 -22.98 3.38 19.97
C ALA A 48 -23.44 4.37 18.89
N PHE A 49 -23.23 4.05 17.61
CA PHE A 49 -23.75 4.84 16.50
C PHE A 49 -25.28 4.81 16.43
N LEU A 50 -25.89 3.63 16.59
CA LEU A 50 -27.35 3.50 16.62
C LEU A 50 -27.97 4.27 17.79
N ASP A 51 -27.37 4.17 18.98
CA ASP A 51 -27.80 4.90 20.18
C ASP A 51 -27.69 6.42 19.98
N ALA A 52 -26.61 6.89 19.34
CA ALA A 52 -26.36 8.31 19.12
C ALA A 52 -27.21 8.93 17.99
N LYS A 53 -27.62 8.14 16.98
CA LYS A 53 -28.43 8.62 15.85
C LYS A 53 -29.92 8.38 16.02
N GLY A 54 -30.31 7.39 16.81
CA GLY A 54 -31.68 7.17 17.21
C GLY A 54 -32.16 8.32 18.08
N GLY A 55 -33.33 8.90 17.76
CA GLY A 55 -34.00 9.81 18.68
C GLY A 55 -34.68 9.05 19.82
N THR A 56 -35.29 9.76 20.76
CA THR A 56 -36.09 9.15 21.83
C THR A 56 -37.19 8.28 21.23
N CYS A 57 -37.14 6.97 21.51
CA CYS A 57 -38.11 6.04 20.97
C CYS A 57 -39.51 6.34 21.52
N GLN A 58 -40.49 6.42 20.64
CA GLN A 58 -41.87 6.67 21.03
C GLN A 58 -42.43 5.44 21.77
N SER A 59 -43.23 5.69 22.79
CA SER A 59 -43.89 4.63 23.56
C SER A 59 -44.68 3.69 22.64
N GLY A 60 -44.54 2.38 22.85
CA GLY A 60 -45.18 1.34 22.03
C GLY A 60 -44.40 0.93 20.77
N TYR A 61 -43.27 1.58 20.49
CA TYR A 61 -42.37 1.20 19.39
C TYR A 61 -41.04 0.66 19.93
N THR A 62 -40.39 -0.19 19.14
CA THR A 62 -39.02 -0.66 19.40
C THR A 62 -38.12 -0.05 18.36
N CYS A 63 -37.20 0.84 18.77
CA CYS A 63 -36.29 1.50 17.84
C CYS A 63 -35.10 0.59 17.47
N LEU A 64 -34.39 0.92 16.39
CA LEU A 64 -33.33 0.07 15.86
C LEU A 64 -32.21 -0.22 16.87
N ALA A 65 -31.89 0.74 17.74
CA ALA A 65 -30.91 0.59 18.82
C ALA A 65 -31.29 -0.54 19.80
N ASP A 66 -32.58 -0.69 20.10
CA ASP A 66 -33.12 -1.68 21.05
C ASP A 66 -33.63 -2.95 20.34
N TYR A 67 -33.61 -2.98 19.01
CA TYR A 67 -34.16 -4.08 18.23
C TYR A 67 -33.33 -5.35 18.38
N THR A 68 -34.01 -6.47 18.63
CA THR A 68 -33.41 -7.80 18.65
C THR A 68 -34.17 -8.77 17.75
N GLN A 69 -33.46 -9.75 17.21
CA GLN A 69 -34.04 -10.82 16.41
C GLN A 69 -33.23 -12.11 16.59
N THR A 70 -33.93 -13.25 16.72
CA THR A 70 -33.28 -14.56 16.61
C THR A 70 -32.94 -14.84 15.15
N THR A 71 -31.66 -15.05 14.87
CA THR A 71 -31.13 -15.33 13.52
C THR A 71 -30.81 -16.82 13.38
N PHE A 72 -30.51 -17.25 12.15
CA PHE A 72 -30.11 -18.63 11.86
C PHE A 72 -28.77 -18.66 11.12
N THR A 73 -28.09 -19.81 11.20
CA THR A 73 -26.80 -19.99 10.53
C THR A 73 -26.98 -20.11 9.02
N ARG A 74 -26.13 -19.39 8.27
CA ARG A 74 -26.01 -19.50 6.81
C ARG A 74 -24.64 -20.04 6.46
N ALA A 75 -24.61 -21.04 5.58
CA ALA A 75 -23.36 -21.56 5.01
C ALA A 75 -22.68 -20.47 4.16
N ALA A 76 -21.37 -20.61 4.00
CA ALA A 76 -20.61 -19.77 3.08
C ALA A 76 -21.05 -20.05 1.62
N ASP A 77 -20.92 -19.04 0.77
CA ASP A 77 -21.07 -19.16 -0.67
C ASP A 77 -19.95 -18.42 -1.42
N SER A 78 -20.11 -18.19 -2.72
CA SER A 78 -19.11 -17.51 -3.54
C SER A 78 -18.85 -16.04 -3.17
N THR A 79 -19.74 -15.41 -2.40
CA THR A 79 -19.69 -13.97 -2.09
C THR A 79 -19.52 -13.72 -0.59
N CYS A 80 -20.18 -14.49 0.27
CA CYS A 80 -20.08 -14.32 1.73
C CYS A 80 -19.55 -15.57 2.42
N ALA A 81 -18.69 -15.39 3.43
CA ALA A 81 -18.35 -16.41 4.40
C ALA A 81 -19.59 -16.81 5.25
N SER A 82 -19.47 -17.89 6.02
CA SER A 82 -20.56 -18.38 6.86
C SER A 82 -20.98 -17.36 7.91
N TYR A 83 -22.29 -17.22 8.12
CA TYR A 83 -22.86 -16.44 9.22
C TYR A 83 -23.35 -17.41 10.29
N THR A 84 -22.87 -17.28 11.53
CA THR A 84 -23.37 -18.08 12.66
C THR A 84 -24.49 -17.34 13.37
N GLY A 85 -25.69 -17.93 13.36
CA GLY A 85 -26.87 -17.35 14.00
C GLY A 85 -26.88 -17.51 15.52
N ALA A 86 -27.69 -16.69 16.18
CA ALA A 86 -27.90 -16.74 17.62
C ALA A 86 -29.30 -16.22 18.01
N ALA A 87 -29.75 -16.56 19.21
CA ALA A 87 -30.97 -16.02 19.78
C ALA A 87 -30.79 -14.54 20.18
N ASN A 88 -31.84 -13.74 19.99
CA ASN A 88 -31.92 -12.35 20.46
C ASN A 88 -30.72 -11.47 20.05
N GLU A 89 -30.23 -11.61 18.82
CA GLU A 89 -29.16 -10.74 18.34
C GLU A 89 -29.64 -9.31 18.18
N THR A 90 -28.87 -8.35 18.71
CA THR A 90 -29.15 -6.93 18.47
C THR A 90 -28.95 -6.59 17.00
N ALA A 91 -29.60 -5.50 16.55
CA ALA A 91 -29.37 -4.97 15.21
C ALA A 91 -27.88 -4.72 14.94
N ALA A 92 -27.13 -4.21 15.92
CA ALA A 92 -25.69 -4.00 15.81
C ALA A 92 -24.91 -5.30 15.59
N SER A 93 -25.26 -6.39 16.28
CA SER A 93 -24.64 -7.72 16.07
C SER A 93 -24.91 -8.24 14.65
N ILE A 94 -26.16 -8.10 14.19
CA ILE A 94 -26.56 -8.52 12.85
C ILE A 94 -25.77 -7.77 11.77
N ILE A 95 -25.73 -6.42 11.84
CA ILE A 95 -24.98 -5.58 10.89
C ILE A 95 -23.49 -5.93 10.92
N PHE A 96 -22.90 -6.06 12.12
CA PHE A 96 -21.50 -6.41 12.27
C PHE A 96 -21.16 -7.77 11.62
N LYS A 97 -21.94 -8.80 11.95
CA LYS A 97 -21.69 -10.15 11.42
C LYS A 97 -21.91 -10.22 9.91
N VAL A 98 -22.91 -9.52 9.36
CA VAL A 98 -23.12 -9.44 7.90
C VAL A 98 -21.94 -8.73 7.24
N ALA A 99 -21.51 -7.59 7.78
CA ALA A 99 -20.34 -6.86 7.28
C ALA A 99 -19.10 -7.76 7.22
N LYS A 100 -18.82 -8.53 8.29
CA LYS A 100 -17.72 -9.49 8.34
C LYS A 100 -17.89 -10.64 7.36
N ALA A 101 -19.07 -11.24 7.29
CA ALA A 101 -19.34 -12.37 6.42
C ALA A 101 -19.17 -12.01 4.94
N CYS A 102 -19.71 -10.88 4.51
CA CYS A 102 -19.72 -10.48 3.10
C CYS A 102 -18.59 -9.55 2.69
N GLY A 103 -17.73 -9.10 3.60
CA GLY A 103 -16.64 -8.17 3.27
C GLY A 103 -17.11 -6.77 2.88
N ILE A 104 -18.26 -6.32 3.41
CA ILE A 104 -18.83 -4.99 3.13
C ILE A 104 -18.65 -4.06 4.32
N ASN A 105 -18.45 -2.77 4.07
CA ASN A 105 -18.32 -1.77 5.12
C ASN A 105 -19.64 -1.61 5.91
N PRO A 106 -19.64 -1.78 7.26
CA PRO A 106 -20.84 -1.60 8.07
C PRO A 106 -21.48 -0.20 7.95
N GLN A 107 -20.69 0.83 7.64
CA GLN A 107 -21.17 2.19 7.37
C GLN A 107 -22.05 2.25 6.11
N VAL A 108 -21.73 1.44 5.09
CA VAL A 108 -22.56 1.30 3.88
C VAL A 108 -23.91 0.68 4.22
N LEU A 109 -23.93 -0.37 5.06
CA LEU A 109 -25.18 -0.98 5.53
C LEU A 109 -26.03 0.03 6.32
N LEU A 110 -25.42 0.77 7.25
CA LEU A 110 -26.10 1.79 8.06
C LEU A 110 -26.70 2.91 7.20
N VAL A 111 -25.93 3.45 6.25
CA VAL A 111 -26.42 4.48 5.32
C VAL A 111 -27.54 3.95 4.45
N THR A 112 -27.46 2.69 4.02
CA THR A 112 -28.49 2.08 3.18
C THR A 112 -29.78 1.87 3.99
N LEU A 113 -29.70 1.44 5.25
CA LEU A 113 -30.87 1.33 6.15
C LEU A 113 -31.58 2.68 6.32
N GLN A 114 -30.80 3.77 6.38
CA GLN A 114 -31.36 5.11 6.42
C GLN A 114 -31.98 5.52 5.08
N LYS A 115 -31.26 5.28 3.99
CA LYS A 115 -31.68 5.67 2.64
C LYS A 115 -33.01 5.02 2.26
N GLU A 116 -33.19 3.75 2.62
CA GLU A 116 -34.31 2.92 2.19
C GLU A 116 -35.52 3.06 3.12
N MET A 117 -35.32 2.97 4.44
CA MET A 117 -36.44 2.98 5.40
C MET A 117 -36.33 4.06 6.49
N SER A 118 -35.34 4.96 6.40
CA SER A 118 -35.02 5.94 7.46
C SER A 118 -34.83 5.30 8.83
N LEU A 119 -34.47 4.01 8.86
CA LEU A 119 -34.61 3.18 10.07
C LEU A 119 -33.60 3.56 11.16
N ILE A 120 -32.48 4.19 10.79
CA ILE A 120 -31.47 4.63 11.76
C ILE A 120 -32.01 5.75 12.65
N THR A 121 -32.74 6.71 12.09
CA THR A 121 -33.22 7.90 12.83
C THR A 121 -34.70 7.84 13.23
N ARG A 122 -35.42 6.78 12.83
CA ARG A 122 -36.87 6.68 13.04
C ARG A 122 -37.19 6.34 14.50
N THR A 123 -38.04 7.17 15.12
CA THR A 123 -38.47 7.00 16.53
C THR A 123 -39.78 6.22 16.70
N SER A 124 -40.46 5.89 15.60
CA SER A 124 -41.70 5.11 15.57
C SER A 124 -41.71 4.04 14.47
N PRO A 125 -40.71 3.13 14.42
CA PRO A 125 -40.63 2.13 13.36
C PRO A 125 -41.72 1.07 13.49
N THR A 126 -42.41 0.80 12.38
CA THR A 126 -43.43 -0.25 12.30
C THR A 126 -42.81 -1.62 12.06
N SER A 127 -43.57 -2.70 12.29
CA SER A 127 -43.17 -4.06 11.89
C SER A 127 -42.80 -4.14 10.40
N TRP A 128 -43.52 -3.40 9.55
CA TRP A 128 -43.20 -3.26 8.12
C TRP A 128 -41.81 -2.66 7.88
N SER A 129 -41.40 -1.70 8.72
CA SER A 129 -40.06 -1.07 8.63
C SER A 129 -38.94 -2.10 8.79
N TYR A 130 -39.11 -3.09 9.65
CA TYR A 130 -38.15 -4.19 9.82
C TYR A 130 -38.30 -5.27 8.75
N LYS A 131 -39.52 -5.49 8.27
CA LYS A 131 -39.83 -6.50 7.24
C LYS A 131 -39.11 -6.22 5.92
N ILE A 132 -39.01 -4.95 5.54
CA ILE A 132 -38.39 -4.49 4.29
C ILE A 132 -37.26 -3.46 4.53
N ALA A 133 -36.51 -3.63 5.63
CA ALA A 133 -35.55 -2.65 6.16
C ALA A 133 -34.54 -2.07 5.14
N MET A 134 -34.25 -2.82 4.07
CA MET A 134 -33.28 -2.43 3.04
C MET A 134 -33.95 -2.18 1.68
N GLY A 135 -35.28 -2.31 1.56
CA GLY A 135 -35.98 -2.28 0.27
C GLY A 135 -35.60 -3.43 -0.67
N TYR A 136 -34.86 -4.43 -0.19
CA TYR A 136 -34.36 -5.51 -1.05
C TYR A 136 -35.47 -6.50 -1.37
N GLY A 137 -35.68 -6.75 -2.66
CA GLY A 137 -36.78 -7.59 -3.15
C GLY A 137 -38.13 -6.88 -3.20
N CYS A 138 -38.15 -5.55 -3.16
CA CYS A 138 -39.35 -4.71 -3.27
C CYS A 138 -39.32 -3.88 -4.56
N PRO A 139 -39.69 -4.45 -5.72
CA PRO A 139 -39.75 -3.69 -6.96
C PRO A 139 -40.91 -2.67 -6.94
N ASP A 140 -40.76 -1.54 -7.63
CA ASP A 140 -41.81 -0.51 -7.69
C ASP A 140 -43.10 -0.97 -8.38
N THR A 141 -43.05 -2.04 -9.17
CA THR A 141 -44.14 -2.52 -10.04
C THR A 141 -44.77 -3.83 -9.59
N ALA A 142 -44.31 -4.43 -8.48
CA ALA A 142 -44.85 -5.68 -7.97
C ALA A 142 -44.73 -5.75 -6.43
N PRO A 143 -45.48 -6.65 -5.76
CA PRO A 143 -45.33 -6.87 -4.33
C PRO A 143 -43.89 -7.25 -3.94
N CYS A 144 -43.49 -6.89 -2.73
CA CYS A 144 -42.22 -7.34 -2.18
C CYS A 144 -42.18 -8.87 -2.03
N ASP A 145 -41.08 -9.47 -2.46
CA ASP A 145 -40.85 -10.91 -2.38
C ASP A 145 -40.59 -11.35 -0.93
N GLU A 146 -41.43 -12.26 -0.47
CA GLU A 146 -41.47 -12.67 0.93
C GLU A 146 -40.23 -13.42 1.40
N ARG A 147 -39.46 -13.98 0.46
CA ARG A 147 -38.20 -14.69 0.75
C ARG A 147 -37.15 -13.76 1.39
N PHE A 148 -37.28 -12.45 1.19
CA PHE A 148 -36.37 -11.44 1.73
C PHE A 148 -36.85 -10.82 3.03
N TYR A 149 -38.04 -11.17 3.54
CA TYR A 149 -38.62 -10.51 4.69
C TYR A 149 -37.85 -10.71 6.00
N GLY A 150 -37.87 -9.66 6.82
CA GLY A 150 -37.30 -9.62 8.16
C GLY A 150 -35.92 -8.95 8.17
N PHE A 151 -35.62 -8.24 9.26
CA PHE A 151 -34.43 -7.39 9.37
C PHE A 151 -33.14 -8.16 9.05
N TYR A 152 -32.96 -9.34 9.65
CA TYR A 152 -31.82 -10.21 9.37
C TYR A 152 -31.67 -10.55 7.88
N ASN A 153 -32.75 -10.97 7.21
CA ASN A 153 -32.73 -11.34 5.80
C ASN A 153 -32.47 -10.13 4.90
N GLN A 154 -33.10 -9.00 5.20
CA GLN A 154 -32.89 -7.75 4.49
C GLN A 154 -31.43 -7.33 4.55
N VAL A 155 -30.82 -7.27 5.74
CA VAL A 155 -29.43 -6.85 5.90
C VAL A 155 -28.47 -7.84 5.24
N TYR A 156 -28.65 -9.15 5.45
CA TYR A 156 -27.78 -10.18 4.87
C TYR A 156 -27.86 -10.19 3.34
N LEU A 157 -29.06 -10.28 2.77
CA LEU A 157 -29.25 -10.48 1.34
C LEU A 157 -28.99 -9.20 0.53
N ALA A 158 -29.34 -8.02 1.06
CA ALA A 158 -28.97 -6.75 0.45
C ALA A 158 -27.44 -6.54 0.50
N GLY A 159 -26.81 -6.77 1.66
CA GLY A 159 -25.36 -6.66 1.82
C GLY A 159 -24.60 -7.59 0.89
N ARG A 160 -25.01 -8.86 0.82
CA ARG A 160 -24.51 -9.84 -0.16
C ARG A 160 -24.68 -9.34 -1.58
N GLN A 161 -25.86 -8.84 -1.93
CA GLN A 161 -26.15 -8.42 -3.30
C GLN A 161 -25.32 -7.20 -3.73
N LEU A 162 -25.11 -6.23 -2.83
CA LEU A 162 -24.22 -5.09 -3.07
C LEU A 162 -22.78 -5.52 -3.35
N VAL A 163 -22.30 -6.56 -2.65
CA VAL A 163 -20.98 -7.13 -2.91
C VAL A 163 -20.95 -7.85 -4.26
N ARG A 164 -21.95 -8.69 -4.51
CA ARG A 164 -22.07 -9.46 -5.75
C ARG A 164 -22.12 -8.56 -7.00
N TYR A 165 -22.78 -7.40 -6.94
CA TYR A 165 -22.80 -6.46 -8.05
C TYR A 165 -21.41 -6.00 -8.50
N GLY A 166 -20.45 -5.92 -7.56
CA GLY A 166 -19.08 -5.55 -7.85
C GLY A 166 -18.12 -6.71 -8.14
N GLU A 167 -18.58 -7.96 -8.07
CA GLU A 167 -17.74 -9.17 -8.24
C GLU A 167 -17.92 -9.87 -9.59
N PHE A 168 -19.08 -9.70 -10.24
CA PHE A 168 -19.44 -10.43 -11.47
C PHE A 168 -19.69 -9.47 -12.64
N PRO A 169 -18.64 -8.84 -13.20
CA PRO A 169 -18.79 -7.82 -14.25
C PRO A 169 -19.41 -8.36 -15.55
N ASP A 170 -19.24 -9.65 -15.85
CA ASP A 170 -19.85 -10.28 -17.03
C ASP A 170 -21.38 -10.37 -16.93
N TYR A 171 -21.90 -10.51 -15.70
CA TYR A 171 -23.33 -10.59 -15.42
C TYR A 171 -23.94 -9.21 -15.17
N TYR A 172 -23.22 -8.35 -14.45
CA TYR A 172 -23.63 -6.98 -14.14
C TYR A 172 -22.83 -6.00 -15.00
N ASN A 173 -23.27 -5.84 -16.26
CA ASN A 173 -22.55 -5.11 -17.30
C ASN A 173 -23.21 -3.81 -17.83
N TRP A 174 -24.34 -3.35 -17.25
CA TRP A 174 -25.01 -2.11 -17.65
C TRP A 174 -24.26 -0.84 -17.25
N PHE A 175 -23.45 -0.91 -16.19
CA PHE A 175 -22.61 0.18 -15.69
C PHE A 175 -21.12 -0.25 -15.67
N PRO A 176 -20.50 -0.45 -16.84
CA PRO A 176 -19.11 -0.90 -16.94
C PRO A 176 -18.13 0.16 -16.40
N ILE A 177 -17.06 -0.32 -15.74
CA ILE A 177 -16.03 0.55 -15.16
C ILE A 177 -15.15 1.13 -16.28
N GLY A 178 -14.82 2.42 -16.16
CA GLY A 178 -13.97 3.16 -17.11
C GLY A 178 -14.68 3.59 -18.39
N VAL A 179 -15.92 3.15 -18.61
CA VAL A 179 -16.69 3.46 -19.83
C VAL A 179 -17.81 4.45 -19.51
N ALA A 180 -17.97 5.45 -20.38
CA ALA A 180 -19.02 6.45 -20.23
C ALA A 180 -20.40 5.88 -20.63
N THR A 181 -21.32 5.77 -19.66
CA THR A 181 -22.69 5.26 -19.86
C THR A 181 -23.73 6.33 -19.57
N ASN A 182 -24.87 6.26 -20.27
CA ASN A 182 -26.02 7.10 -19.98
C ASN A 182 -26.78 6.58 -18.75
N VAL A 183 -26.72 7.31 -17.65
CA VAL A 183 -27.49 7.02 -16.43
C VAL A 183 -28.73 7.90 -16.42
N ARG A 184 -29.92 7.32 -16.20
CA ARG A 184 -31.18 8.07 -16.13
C ARG A 184 -31.22 8.98 -14.90
N TYR A 185 -31.86 10.15 -15.04
CA TYR A 185 -32.15 11.01 -13.89
C TYR A 185 -33.34 10.54 -13.06
N HIS A 186 -34.29 9.85 -13.69
CA HIS A 186 -35.57 9.46 -13.11
C HIS A 186 -36.16 8.24 -13.85
N PRO A 187 -37.07 7.46 -13.25
CA PRO A 187 -37.83 6.42 -13.96
C PRO A 187 -38.59 6.92 -15.20
N LYS A 188 -39.02 8.19 -15.17
CA LYS A 188 -39.68 8.86 -16.29
C LYS A 188 -38.66 9.20 -17.37
N GLU A 189 -38.79 8.59 -18.54
CA GLU A 189 -37.81 8.74 -19.63
C GLU A 189 -37.64 10.17 -20.12
N ALA A 190 -38.72 10.97 -20.10
CA ALA A 190 -38.70 12.38 -20.47
C ALA A 190 -37.76 13.24 -19.61
N CYS A 191 -37.34 12.76 -18.43
CA CYS A 191 -36.37 13.45 -17.59
C CYS A 191 -34.92 13.33 -18.10
N GLY A 192 -34.66 12.48 -19.09
CA GLY A 192 -33.36 12.34 -19.75
C GLY A 192 -32.31 11.60 -18.92
N THR A 193 -31.06 11.74 -19.37
CA THR A 193 -29.90 11.01 -18.84
C THR A 193 -28.69 11.90 -18.66
N LYS A 194 -27.73 11.46 -17.84
CA LYS A 194 -26.37 12.01 -17.74
C LYS A 194 -25.35 11.00 -18.29
N ARG A 195 -24.40 11.46 -19.10
CA ARG A 195 -23.19 10.69 -19.43
C ARG A 195 -22.30 10.62 -18.19
N VAL A 196 -22.02 9.42 -17.69
CA VAL A 196 -21.21 9.18 -16.49
C VAL A 196 -20.19 8.10 -16.78
N THR A 197 -18.91 8.39 -16.52
CA THR A 197 -17.84 7.38 -16.49
C THR A 197 -17.76 6.81 -15.09
N ILE A 198 -18.15 5.54 -14.93
CA ILE A 198 -18.12 4.86 -13.62
C ILE A 198 -16.69 4.47 -13.29
N GLN A 199 -16.19 4.85 -12.12
CA GLN A 199 -14.78 4.74 -11.75
C GLN A 199 -14.48 3.62 -10.75
N SER A 200 -15.51 3.05 -10.10
CA SER A 200 -15.34 2.00 -9.08
C SER A 200 -16.45 0.96 -9.13
N ARG A 201 -16.14 -0.30 -8.79
CA ARG A 201 -17.16 -1.36 -8.71
C ARG A 201 -18.21 -1.07 -7.63
N ALA A 202 -17.82 -0.35 -6.57
CA ALA A 202 -18.72 0.13 -5.53
C ALA A 202 -19.75 1.14 -6.07
N THR A 203 -19.31 2.08 -6.92
CA THR A 203 -20.22 3.03 -7.55
C THR A 203 -21.17 2.33 -8.51
N ALA A 204 -20.68 1.35 -9.29
CA ALA A 204 -21.53 0.51 -10.12
C ALA A 204 -22.59 -0.24 -9.28
N ALA A 205 -22.19 -0.84 -8.16
CA ALA A 205 -23.11 -1.54 -7.24
C ALA A 205 -24.23 -0.64 -6.72
N LEU A 206 -23.94 0.63 -6.42
CA LEU A 206 -24.96 1.61 -6.03
C LEU A 206 -25.94 1.93 -7.17
N TYR A 207 -25.50 1.98 -8.42
CA TYR A 207 -26.39 2.13 -9.56
C TYR A 207 -27.22 0.87 -9.84
N TYR A 208 -26.67 -0.33 -9.64
CA TYR A 208 -27.50 -1.54 -9.73
C TYR A 208 -28.57 -1.61 -8.64
N TYR A 209 -28.26 -1.10 -7.44
CA TYR A 209 -29.23 -1.03 -6.34
C TYR A 209 -30.26 0.08 -6.53
N THR A 210 -29.83 1.25 -7.01
CA THR A 210 -30.65 2.44 -7.26
C THR A 210 -30.25 3.10 -8.59
N PRO A 211 -30.90 2.79 -9.72
CA PRO A 211 -30.40 3.06 -11.08
C PRO A 211 -30.61 4.49 -11.59
N TYR A 212 -30.46 5.48 -10.70
CA TYR A 212 -30.65 6.89 -11.04
C TYR A 212 -29.55 7.78 -10.46
N THR A 213 -29.06 8.71 -11.26
CA THR A 213 -28.20 9.81 -10.79
C THR A 213 -29.07 11.02 -10.46
N PRO A 214 -28.77 11.81 -9.41
CA PRO A 214 -29.49 13.06 -9.16
C PRO A 214 -29.28 14.06 -10.30
N ASN A 215 -30.31 14.87 -10.57
CA ASN A 215 -30.25 16.02 -11.46
C ASN A 215 -29.79 17.28 -10.70
N ALA A 216 -29.66 18.41 -11.39
CA ALA A 216 -29.21 19.67 -10.80
C ALA A 216 -30.13 20.15 -9.66
N ALA A 217 -31.45 20.04 -9.82
CA ALA A 217 -32.41 20.43 -8.79
C ALA A 217 -32.26 19.60 -7.50
N ALA A 218 -32.05 18.29 -7.63
CA ALA A 218 -31.78 17.41 -6.50
C ALA A 218 -30.46 17.75 -5.79
N LEU A 219 -29.41 18.13 -6.54
CA LEU A 219 -28.09 18.50 -5.98
C LEU A 219 -28.08 19.89 -5.35
N ALA A 220 -28.85 20.84 -5.87
CA ALA A 220 -29.05 22.15 -5.24
C ALA A 220 -29.77 22.04 -3.89
N ASN A 221 -30.56 20.97 -3.70
CA ASN A 221 -31.44 20.76 -2.55
C ASN A 221 -31.07 19.49 -1.76
N LEU A 222 -29.82 19.37 -1.29
CA LEU A 222 -29.32 18.13 -0.67
C LEU A 222 -30.18 17.60 0.50
N THR A 223 -30.85 18.48 1.25
CA THR A 223 -31.68 18.13 2.41
C THR A 223 -33.19 18.21 2.16
N SER A 224 -33.61 18.67 0.99
CA SER A 224 -35.02 18.79 0.62
C SER A 224 -35.32 18.11 -0.71
N THR A 225 -36.50 18.39 -1.25
CA THR A 225 -36.97 17.91 -2.55
C THR A 225 -36.48 18.82 -3.67
N GLY A 226 -36.20 18.23 -4.83
CA GLY A 226 -35.98 18.96 -6.07
C GLY A 226 -37.27 19.04 -6.89
N ASP A 227 -37.12 18.98 -8.21
CA ASP A 227 -38.20 19.01 -9.20
C ASP A 227 -38.80 17.61 -9.50
N ALA A 228 -39.72 17.54 -10.46
CA ALA A 228 -40.39 16.31 -10.89
C ALA A 228 -39.47 15.26 -11.57
N CYS A 229 -38.21 15.62 -11.84
CA CYS A 229 -37.19 14.75 -12.42
C CYS A 229 -36.06 14.41 -11.43
N SER A 230 -36.24 14.77 -10.16
CA SER A 230 -35.26 14.55 -9.11
C SER A 230 -35.34 13.12 -8.58
N SER A 231 -34.20 12.42 -8.57
CA SER A 231 -34.03 11.15 -7.87
C SER A 231 -33.07 11.31 -6.69
N TYR A 232 -33.38 10.63 -5.58
CA TYR A 232 -32.73 10.89 -4.31
C TYR A 232 -31.85 9.75 -3.78
N GLY A 233 -31.95 8.52 -4.30
CA GLY A 233 -31.24 7.36 -3.77
C GLY A 233 -29.73 7.59 -3.63
N ASN A 234 -29.02 7.63 -4.75
CA ASN A 234 -27.56 7.85 -4.75
C ASN A 234 -27.13 9.18 -4.12
N ARG A 235 -27.94 10.25 -4.27
CA ARG A 235 -27.73 11.52 -3.57
C ARG A 235 -27.75 11.37 -2.05
N ASN A 236 -28.79 10.73 -1.53
CA ASN A 236 -29.01 10.56 -0.10
C ASN A 236 -27.98 9.60 0.49
N PHE A 237 -27.61 8.53 -0.24
CA PHE A 237 -26.50 7.66 0.16
C PHE A 237 -25.22 8.49 0.38
N TRP A 238 -24.78 9.21 -0.64
CA TRP A 238 -23.57 10.02 -0.59
C TRP A 238 -23.62 11.07 0.52
N ARG A 239 -24.73 11.79 0.65
CA ARG A 239 -24.91 12.82 1.67
C ARG A 239 -24.87 12.24 3.08
N PHE A 240 -25.60 11.16 3.36
CA PHE A 240 -25.62 10.54 4.68
C PHE A 240 -24.25 9.97 5.03
N PHE A 241 -23.55 9.36 4.06
CA PHE A 241 -22.19 8.88 4.28
C PHE A 241 -21.25 10.02 4.68
N ASN A 242 -21.23 11.11 3.91
CA ASN A 242 -20.45 12.32 4.24
C ASN A 242 -20.80 12.88 5.62
N ALA A 243 -22.09 13.05 5.90
CA ALA A 243 -22.54 13.65 7.16
C ALA A 243 -22.22 12.80 8.40
N TRP A 244 -22.06 11.49 8.25
CA TRP A 244 -21.89 10.57 9.39
C TRP A 244 -20.48 10.03 9.53
N PHE A 245 -19.78 9.84 8.42
CA PHE A 245 -18.51 9.11 8.37
C PHE A 245 -17.41 9.86 7.59
N GLY A 246 -17.71 11.05 7.05
CA GLY A 246 -16.80 11.82 6.22
C GLY A 246 -16.75 11.34 4.78
N SER A 247 -15.73 11.76 4.03
CA SER A 247 -15.62 11.50 2.60
C SER A 247 -15.76 10.00 2.27
N PRO A 248 -16.65 9.62 1.32
CA PRO A 248 -16.77 8.24 0.83
C PRO A 248 -15.64 7.87 -0.15
N VAL A 249 -14.69 8.76 -0.40
CA VAL A 249 -13.53 8.53 -1.26
C VAL A 249 -12.25 8.88 -0.50
N LEU A 250 -11.24 8.03 -0.65
CA LEU A 250 -9.90 8.33 -0.12
C LEU A 250 -9.19 9.33 -1.05
N PRO A 251 -8.49 10.36 -0.51
CA PRO A 251 -7.78 11.31 -1.36
C PRO A 251 -6.66 10.65 -2.14
N GLN A 252 -6.66 10.82 -3.47
CA GLN A 252 -5.68 10.19 -4.35
C GLN A 252 -4.23 10.52 -3.96
N THR A 253 -3.97 11.74 -3.50
CA THR A 253 -2.63 12.17 -3.06
C THR A 253 -2.07 11.32 -1.92
N HIS A 254 -2.93 10.87 -1.01
CA HIS A 254 -2.53 10.00 0.08
C HIS A 254 -2.33 8.56 -0.37
N ILE A 255 -3.16 8.09 -1.32
CA ILE A 255 -3.00 6.77 -1.93
C ILE A 255 -1.65 6.69 -2.63
N ASN A 256 -1.33 7.66 -3.49
CA ASN A 256 -0.08 7.77 -4.22
C ASN A 256 1.14 7.70 -3.29
N TYR A 257 1.11 8.50 -2.21
CA TYR A 257 2.15 8.46 -1.19
C TYR A 257 2.33 7.05 -0.59
N VAL A 258 1.26 6.44 -0.07
CA VAL A 258 1.37 5.13 0.57
C VAL A 258 1.83 4.06 -0.42
N VAL A 259 1.30 4.05 -1.65
CA VAL A 259 1.68 3.09 -2.68
C VAL A 259 3.14 3.24 -3.08
N ALA A 260 3.65 4.47 -3.22
CA ALA A 260 5.07 4.72 -3.47
C ALA A 260 5.96 4.17 -2.33
N VAL A 261 5.54 4.36 -1.06
CA VAL A 261 6.27 3.79 0.09
C VAL A 261 6.30 2.27 0.05
N TYR A 262 5.21 1.59 -0.35
CA TYR A 262 5.20 0.14 -0.54
C TYR A 262 6.24 -0.30 -1.58
N ASP A 263 6.28 0.37 -2.73
CA ASP A 263 7.20 0.00 -3.81
C ASP A 263 8.67 0.24 -3.41
N ASP A 264 9.00 1.43 -2.90
CA ASP A 264 10.37 1.80 -2.56
C ASP A 264 10.92 0.98 -1.38
N VAL A 265 10.09 0.78 -0.35
CA VAL A 265 10.52 0.15 0.90
C VAL A 265 10.37 -1.37 0.85
N LEU A 266 9.27 -1.89 0.31
CA LEU A 266 8.99 -3.33 0.32
C LEU A 266 9.27 -4.01 -1.03
N GLY A 267 9.45 -3.24 -2.11
CA GLY A 267 9.76 -3.78 -3.44
C GLY A 267 8.57 -4.47 -4.11
N ARG A 268 7.35 -4.08 -3.74
CA ARG A 268 6.11 -4.65 -4.28
C ARG A 268 4.97 -3.62 -4.26
N PRO A 269 3.94 -3.77 -5.11
CA PRO A 269 2.74 -2.95 -5.03
C PRO A 269 1.95 -3.20 -3.74
N ALA A 270 1.28 -2.15 -3.26
CA ALA A 270 0.29 -2.26 -2.19
C ALA A 270 -0.99 -2.93 -2.71
N SER A 271 -1.56 -3.87 -1.97
CA SER A 271 -2.88 -4.40 -2.31
C SER A 271 -4.00 -3.43 -1.91
N ALA A 272 -5.17 -3.56 -2.55
CA ALA A 272 -6.38 -2.79 -2.23
C ALA A 272 -6.89 -3.00 -0.79
N ARG A 273 -6.36 -3.99 -0.05
CA ARG A 273 -6.68 -4.23 1.36
C ARG A 273 -5.71 -3.56 2.33
N GLU A 274 -4.51 -3.20 1.87
CA GLU A 274 -3.39 -2.79 2.72
C GLU A 274 -3.27 -1.27 2.85
N TYR A 275 -3.23 -0.54 1.73
CA TYR A 275 -3.03 0.91 1.76
C TYR A 275 -4.18 1.70 2.44
N PRO A 276 -5.47 1.28 2.39
CA PRO A 276 -6.55 2.09 2.97
C PRO A 276 -6.44 2.29 4.48
N GLY A 277 -5.75 1.40 5.19
CA GLY A 277 -5.47 1.54 6.62
C GLY A 277 -4.50 2.69 6.89
N TRP A 278 -3.39 2.74 6.15
CA TRP A 278 -2.39 3.80 6.25
C TRP A 278 -2.93 5.16 5.83
N VAL A 279 -3.68 5.23 4.73
CA VAL A 279 -4.29 6.49 4.27
C VAL A 279 -5.21 7.06 5.35
N ARG A 280 -6.08 6.23 5.95
CA ARG A 280 -6.96 6.69 7.04
C ARG A 280 -6.17 7.13 8.27
N ALA A 281 -5.09 6.44 8.62
CA ALA A 281 -4.24 6.85 9.73
C ALA A 281 -3.70 8.27 9.52
N ILE A 282 -3.20 8.58 8.31
CA ILE A 282 -2.73 9.93 7.95
C ILE A 282 -3.87 10.95 8.06
N LEU A 283 -5.05 10.64 7.51
CA LEU A 283 -6.22 11.51 7.57
C LEU A 283 -6.69 11.79 9.01
N THR A 284 -6.46 10.86 9.93
CA THR A 284 -6.75 11.03 11.38
C THR A 284 -5.59 11.67 12.16
N GLY A 285 -4.58 12.20 11.48
CA GLY A 285 -3.49 12.97 12.08
C GLY A 285 -2.20 12.18 12.37
N MET A 286 -2.07 10.94 11.89
CA MET A 286 -0.79 10.21 11.98
C MET A 286 0.27 10.93 11.13
N PRO A 287 1.41 11.35 11.70
CA PRO A 287 2.49 11.96 10.94
C PRO A 287 3.08 10.97 9.92
N ARG A 288 3.45 11.45 8.73
CA ARG A 288 4.17 10.64 7.72
C ARG A 288 5.43 9.97 8.26
N GLN A 289 6.12 10.61 9.21
CA GLN A 289 7.25 9.99 9.91
C GLN A 289 6.86 8.68 10.62
N GLN A 290 5.68 8.61 11.24
CA GLN A 290 5.22 7.37 11.87
C GLN A 290 4.82 6.31 10.85
N VAL A 291 4.24 6.73 9.71
CA VAL A 291 3.97 5.83 8.58
C VAL A 291 5.28 5.24 8.06
N ALA A 292 6.24 6.08 7.68
CA ALA A 292 7.56 5.66 7.20
C ALA A 292 8.26 4.73 8.18
N ASN A 293 8.24 5.05 9.49
CA ASN A 293 8.76 4.18 10.54
C ASN A 293 8.07 2.80 10.57
N GLY A 294 6.75 2.73 10.33
CA GLY A 294 6.01 1.48 10.24
C GLY A 294 6.53 0.56 9.13
N PHE A 295 6.89 1.12 7.97
CA PHE A 295 7.43 0.38 6.83
C PHE A 295 8.88 -0.06 7.06
N VAL A 296 9.78 0.88 7.40
CA VAL A 296 11.22 0.55 7.55
C VAL A 296 11.51 -0.31 8.79
N ASN A 297 10.57 -0.41 9.75
CA ASN A 297 10.68 -1.33 10.88
C ASN A 297 9.87 -2.62 10.69
N SER A 298 9.17 -2.79 9.57
CA SER A 298 8.33 -3.97 9.33
C SER A 298 9.16 -5.25 9.23
N THR A 299 8.55 -6.40 9.54
CA THR A 299 9.20 -7.71 9.32
C THR A 299 9.57 -7.90 7.85
N GLU A 300 8.71 -7.44 6.94
CA GLU A 300 8.92 -7.57 5.51
C GLU A 300 10.17 -6.80 5.04
N TYR A 301 10.32 -5.54 5.46
CA TYR A 301 11.51 -4.75 5.16
C TYR A 301 12.78 -5.39 5.71
N ARG A 302 12.76 -5.84 6.98
CA ARG A 302 13.91 -6.49 7.61
C ARG A 302 14.34 -7.73 6.84
N LEU A 303 13.37 -8.55 6.45
CA LEU A 303 13.61 -9.74 5.65
C LEU A 303 14.16 -9.41 4.27
N ARG A 304 13.59 -8.41 3.57
CA ARG A 304 14.11 -7.93 2.29
C ARG A 304 15.58 -7.52 2.40
N LYS A 305 15.96 -6.78 3.45
CA LYS A 305 17.33 -6.33 3.68
C LYS A 305 18.28 -7.47 4.05
N ILE A 306 17.83 -8.46 4.81
CA ILE A 306 18.60 -9.69 5.06
C ILE A 306 18.86 -10.40 3.72
N ASP A 307 17.81 -10.66 2.93
CA ASP A 307 17.91 -11.38 1.66
C ASP A 307 18.80 -10.63 0.66
N GLU A 308 18.70 -9.30 0.63
CA GLU A 308 19.57 -8.43 -0.16
C GLU A 308 21.03 -8.55 0.30
N ALA A 309 21.33 -8.55 1.59
CA ALA A 309 22.71 -8.70 2.09
C ALA A 309 23.32 -10.06 1.69
N TYR A 310 22.54 -11.15 1.77
CA TYR A 310 22.98 -12.46 1.31
C TYR A 310 23.32 -12.46 -0.19
N ARG A 311 22.39 -11.99 -1.02
CA ARG A 311 22.58 -11.96 -2.48
C ARG A 311 23.70 -11.03 -2.92
N THR A 312 23.77 -9.85 -2.31
CA THR A 312 24.71 -8.82 -2.75
C THR A 312 26.11 -9.09 -2.21
N VAL A 313 26.27 -9.39 -0.92
CA VAL A 313 27.60 -9.55 -0.30
C VAL A 313 28.15 -10.96 -0.46
N LEU A 314 27.32 -11.97 -0.24
CA LEU A 314 27.76 -13.37 -0.25
C LEU A 314 27.42 -14.10 -1.55
N ASP A 315 26.65 -13.49 -2.45
CA ASP A 315 26.31 -14.05 -3.76
C ASP A 315 25.72 -15.47 -3.62
N ARG A 316 24.70 -15.56 -2.76
CA ARG A 316 23.86 -16.74 -2.54
C ARG A 316 22.55 -16.35 -1.86
N GLU A 317 21.56 -17.23 -1.88
CA GLU A 317 20.35 -17.08 -1.10
C GLU A 317 20.59 -17.44 0.39
N PRO A 318 19.80 -16.86 1.31
CA PRO A 318 19.78 -17.28 2.70
C PRO A 318 19.17 -18.67 2.85
N ASP A 319 19.73 -19.48 3.75
CA ASP A 319 19.04 -20.64 4.27
C ASP A 319 17.97 -20.21 5.29
N ALA A 320 16.95 -21.05 5.49
CA ALA A 320 15.81 -20.73 6.36
C ALA A 320 16.22 -20.46 7.83
N GLY A 321 17.20 -21.20 8.35
CA GLY A 321 17.65 -21.09 9.73
C GLY A 321 18.46 -19.81 9.97
N GLY A 322 19.40 -19.51 9.08
CA GLY A 322 20.18 -18.28 9.08
C GLY A 322 19.29 -17.05 8.98
N ARG A 323 18.37 -17.04 8.01
CA ARG A 323 17.39 -15.95 7.80
C ARG A 323 16.55 -15.68 9.05
N ALA A 324 16.04 -16.73 9.69
CA ALA A 324 15.23 -16.61 10.90
C ALA A 324 16.06 -16.07 12.08
N SER A 325 17.31 -16.52 12.21
CA SER A 325 18.22 -16.08 13.27
C SER A 325 18.54 -14.59 13.17
N TRP A 326 18.83 -14.09 11.96
CA TRP A 326 19.03 -12.65 11.73
C TRP A 326 17.79 -11.84 12.07
N LEU A 327 16.62 -12.26 11.59
CA LEU A 327 15.37 -11.57 11.87
C LEU A 327 15.09 -11.46 13.38
N GLU A 328 15.35 -12.51 14.15
CA GLU A 328 15.13 -12.53 15.58
C GLU A 328 16.11 -11.61 16.33
N GLY A 329 17.38 -11.59 15.93
CA GLY A 329 18.34 -10.63 16.45
C GLY A 329 17.91 -9.18 16.20
N ILE A 330 17.36 -8.87 15.02
CA ILE A 330 16.81 -7.55 14.70
C ILE A 330 15.55 -7.25 15.54
N ARG A 331 14.70 -8.25 15.79
CA ARG A 331 13.49 -8.08 16.65
C ARG A 331 13.84 -7.78 18.10
N ARG A 332 14.94 -8.34 18.60
CA ARG A 332 15.46 -8.09 19.96
C ARG A 332 16.25 -6.79 20.09
N GLY A 333 16.43 -6.04 19.00
CA GLY A 333 17.23 -4.82 18.99
C GLY A 333 18.73 -5.05 19.18
N GLN A 334 19.21 -6.28 18.97
CA GLN A 334 20.63 -6.63 19.08
C GLN A 334 21.43 -6.20 17.84
N LEU A 335 20.75 -6.10 16.69
CA LEU A 335 21.29 -5.63 15.44
C LEU A 335 20.24 -4.89 14.61
N THR A 336 20.69 -4.08 13.67
CA THR A 336 19.87 -3.45 12.63
C THR A 336 19.92 -4.27 11.34
N PRO A 337 19.00 -4.05 10.38
CA PRO A 337 19.13 -4.65 9.05
C PRO A 337 20.43 -4.30 8.34
N ASP A 338 20.94 -3.08 8.52
CA ASP A 338 22.20 -2.64 7.91
C ASP A 338 23.42 -3.32 8.57
N ASP A 339 23.34 -3.71 9.85
CA ASP A 339 24.41 -4.45 10.53
C ASP A 339 24.65 -5.83 9.91
N VAL A 340 23.61 -6.50 9.39
CA VAL A 340 23.76 -7.81 8.72
C VAL A 340 24.66 -7.69 7.50
N PHE A 341 24.47 -6.62 6.72
CA PHE A 341 25.32 -6.30 5.57
C PHE A 341 26.77 -6.04 5.99
N GLU A 342 26.98 -5.21 7.03
CA GLU A 342 28.32 -4.94 7.58
C GLU A 342 29.01 -6.22 8.10
N ILE A 343 28.26 -7.08 8.80
CA ILE A 343 28.78 -8.33 9.33
C ILE A 343 29.23 -9.24 8.19
N PHE A 344 28.43 -9.40 7.12
CA PHE A 344 28.80 -10.24 5.98
C PHE A 344 30.09 -9.78 5.30
N LEU A 345 30.29 -8.48 5.15
CA LEU A 345 31.54 -7.92 4.61
C LEU A 345 32.76 -8.32 5.46
N SER A 346 32.60 -8.55 6.77
CA SER A 346 33.72 -8.93 7.64
C SER A 346 34.03 -10.44 7.66
N THR A 347 33.17 -11.26 7.06
CA THR A 347 33.25 -12.73 7.15
C THR A 347 34.44 -13.31 6.38
N LYS A 348 34.85 -14.53 6.77
CA LYS A 348 35.81 -15.33 6.01
C LYS A 348 35.29 -15.66 4.61
N GLU A 349 33.98 -15.86 4.46
CA GLU A 349 33.33 -16.15 3.18
C GLU A 349 33.55 -15.01 2.18
N PHE A 350 33.22 -13.77 2.56
CA PHE A 350 33.47 -12.59 1.72
C PHE A 350 34.95 -12.42 1.39
N TYR A 351 35.84 -12.59 2.37
CA TYR A 351 37.29 -12.52 2.16
C TYR A 351 37.82 -13.51 1.13
N LEU A 352 37.36 -14.77 1.19
CA LEU A 352 37.75 -15.79 0.23
C LEU A 352 37.18 -15.51 -1.16
N LYS A 353 35.93 -15.04 -1.26
CA LYS A 353 35.33 -14.59 -2.54
C LYS A 353 36.09 -13.41 -3.14
N ALA A 354 36.66 -12.54 -2.31
CA ALA A 354 37.48 -11.42 -2.73
C ALA A 354 38.90 -11.84 -3.19
N GLY A 355 39.25 -13.13 -3.19
CA GLY A 355 40.57 -13.62 -3.62
C GLY A 355 41.50 -14.05 -2.48
N GLY A 356 41.04 -13.97 -1.22
CA GLY A 356 41.77 -14.56 -0.09
C GLY A 356 43.03 -13.82 0.33
N THR A 357 43.21 -12.56 -0.10
CA THR A 357 44.31 -11.69 0.32
C THR A 357 43.75 -10.38 0.88
N ASP A 358 44.53 -9.70 1.73
CA ASP A 358 44.07 -8.46 2.38
C ASP A 358 43.89 -7.30 1.39
N THR A 359 44.73 -7.22 0.36
CA THR A 359 44.60 -6.19 -0.69
C THR A 359 43.37 -6.42 -1.57
N ALA A 360 43.11 -7.67 -1.98
CA ALA A 360 41.95 -8.00 -2.80
C ALA A 360 40.65 -7.89 -1.99
N PHE A 361 40.68 -8.21 -0.70
CA PHE A 361 39.59 -7.92 0.24
C PHE A 361 39.26 -6.42 0.32
N VAL A 362 40.27 -5.56 0.46
CA VAL A 362 40.07 -4.11 0.50
C VAL A 362 39.48 -3.61 -0.82
N ASP A 363 39.98 -4.08 -1.96
CA ASP A 363 39.45 -3.68 -3.26
C ASP A 363 37.98 -4.08 -3.44
N ALA A 364 37.63 -5.33 -3.10
CA ALA A 364 36.24 -5.80 -3.13
C ALA A 364 35.33 -5.02 -2.16
N LEU A 365 35.84 -4.65 -0.98
CA LEU A 365 35.13 -3.83 0.00
C LEU A 365 34.86 -2.42 -0.55
N TYR A 366 35.86 -1.81 -1.20
CA TYR A 366 35.73 -0.51 -1.84
C TYR A 366 34.70 -0.52 -2.98
N GLN A 367 34.77 -1.52 -3.86
CA GLN A 367 33.79 -1.68 -4.92
C GLN A 367 32.37 -1.81 -4.37
N ARG A 368 32.21 -2.56 -3.26
CA ARG A 368 30.92 -2.82 -2.67
C ARG A 368 30.32 -1.63 -1.91
N VAL A 369 31.15 -0.91 -1.17
CA VAL A 369 30.71 0.10 -0.20
C VAL A 369 30.82 1.51 -0.75
N ILE A 370 31.76 1.76 -1.65
CA ILE A 370 32.05 3.08 -2.22
C ILE A 370 31.61 3.14 -3.69
N GLY A 371 31.59 2.00 -4.40
CA GLY A 371 31.22 1.94 -5.82
C GLY A 371 32.39 2.21 -6.77
N ARG A 372 33.64 2.10 -6.29
CA ARG A 372 34.87 2.26 -7.09
C ARG A 372 35.96 1.31 -6.59
N PRO A 373 36.98 0.99 -7.41
CA PRO A 373 38.15 0.26 -6.93
C PRO A 373 38.96 1.08 -5.92
N ALA A 374 39.66 0.38 -5.04
CA ALA A 374 40.67 0.97 -4.17
C ALA A 374 41.93 1.26 -4.97
N SER A 375 42.52 2.45 -4.79
CA SER A 375 43.86 2.72 -5.30
C SER A 375 44.90 1.81 -4.61
N VAL A 376 46.05 1.61 -5.24
CA VAL A 376 47.15 0.78 -4.68
C VAL A 376 47.56 1.26 -3.27
N ASN A 377 47.55 2.58 -3.05
CA ASN A 377 47.87 3.17 -1.73
C ASN A 377 46.78 2.88 -0.69
N GLU A 378 45.50 2.97 -1.07
CA GLU A 378 44.37 2.61 -0.19
C GLU A 378 44.39 1.11 0.15
N GLN A 379 44.66 0.25 -0.84
CA GLN A 379 44.81 -1.19 -0.63
C GLN A 379 45.91 -1.48 0.39
N ALA A 380 47.11 -0.93 0.21
CA ALA A 380 48.23 -1.12 1.14
C ALA A 380 47.92 -0.54 2.53
N HIS A 381 47.29 0.63 2.60
CA HIS A 381 46.92 1.32 3.84
C HIS A 381 45.90 0.55 4.68
N TRP A 382 44.88 -0.04 4.05
CA TRP A 382 43.87 -0.80 4.78
C TRP A 382 44.30 -2.24 5.04
N ALA A 383 45.08 -2.85 4.14
CA ALA A 383 45.60 -4.22 4.33
C ALA A 383 46.44 -4.33 5.61
N ARG A 384 47.29 -3.34 5.93
CA ARG A 384 48.00 -3.33 7.23
C ARG A 384 47.05 -3.36 8.43
N TYR A 385 45.91 -2.65 8.36
CA TYR A 385 44.93 -2.63 9.45
C TYR A 385 44.07 -3.89 9.52
N VAL A 386 43.98 -4.66 8.43
CA VAL A 386 43.38 -6.00 8.49
C VAL A 386 44.20 -6.89 9.43
N VAL A 387 45.53 -6.82 9.34
CA VAL A 387 46.46 -7.56 10.20
C VAL A 387 46.55 -6.98 11.61
N GLU A 388 46.73 -5.67 11.74
CA GLU A 388 46.93 -4.99 13.04
C GLU A 388 45.66 -4.95 13.91
N LYS A 389 44.48 -4.95 13.29
CA LYS A 389 43.19 -4.82 13.98
C LYS A 389 42.31 -6.03 13.70
N SER A 390 41.65 -6.05 12.55
CA SER A 390 40.82 -7.14 12.02
C SER A 390 40.07 -6.68 10.78
N ARG A 391 39.57 -7.63 9.98
CA ARG A 391 38.59 -7.35 8.91
C ARG A 391 37.37 -6.58 9.40
N LYS A 392 36.81 -6.98 10.56
CA LYS A 392 35.63 -6.31 11.14
C LYS A 392 35.91 -4.85 11.43
N TRP A 393 37.07 -4.54 12.01
CA TRP A 393 37.45 -3.16 12.29
C TRP A 393 37.62 -2.33 11.00
N VAL A 394 38.26 -2.89 9.97
CA VAL A 394 38.44 -2.21 8.67
C VAL A 394 37.11 -1.97 7.97
N VAL A 395 36.22 -2.97 7.93
CA VAL A 395 34.86 -2.83 7.39
C VAL A 395 34.11 -1.73 8.12
N ASN A 396 34.13 -1.73 9.45
CA ASN A 396 33.45 -0.71 10.24
C ASN A 396 33.98 0.70 9.94
N ALA A 397 35.30 0.86 9.84
CA ALA A 397 35.95 2.13 9.56
C ALA A 397 35.59 2.69 8.17
N ILE A 398 35.57 1.85 7.14
CA ILE A 398 35.21 2.25 5.77
C ILE A 398 33.70 2.47 5.67
N TYR A 399 32.89 1.52 6.13
CA TYR A 399 31.42 1.57 6.01
C TYR A 399 30.82 2.76 6.74
N ASN A 400 31.37 3.16 7.90
CA ASN A 400 30.89 4.32 8.66
C ASN A 400 31.65 5.61 8.35
N SER A 401 32.45 5.63 7.28
CA SER A 401 33.20 6.81 6.85
C SER A 401 32.28 7.94 6.37
N VAL A 402 32.85 9.14 6.27
CA VAL A 402 32.17 10.32 5.73
C VAL A 402 31.81 10.11 4.25
N GLU A 403 32.73 9.58 3.45
CA GLU A 403 32.54 9.33 2.01
C GLU A 403 31.37 8.36 1.79
N THR A 404 31.41 7.19 2.43
CA THR A 404 30.37 6.16 2.27
C THR A 404 29.01 6.66 2.74
N SER A 405 28.95 7.40 3.86
CA SER A 405 27.68 7.93 4.35
C SER A 405 27.07 8.96 3.40
N ARG A 406 27.91 9.76 2.71
CA ARG A 406 27.46 10.69 1.67
C ARG A 406 26.99 9.95 0.41
N ASN A 407 27.66 8.87 0.02
CA ASN A 407 27.27 8.05 -1.13
C ASN A 407 25.91 7.38 -0.88
N ARG A 408 25.71 6.75 0.28
CA ARG A 408 24.41 6.17 0.65
C ARG A 408 23.29 7.19 0.72
N ALA A 409 23.59 8.41 1.18
CA ALA A 409 22.62 9.50 1.15
C ALA A 409 22.21 9.80 -0.30
N ASN A 410 23.17 9.94 -1.20
CA ASN A 410 22.90 10.17 -2.62
C ASN A 410 22.13 9.03 -3.30
N GLU A 411 22.51 7.78 -3.05
CA GLU A 411 21.80 6.60 -3.56
C GLU A 411 20.33 6.59 -3.12
N THR A 412 20.06 6.90 -1.85
CA THR A 412 18.67 6.97 -1.35
C THR A 412 17.88 8.11 -2.01
N PHE A 413 18.52 9.24 -2.35
CA PHE A 413 17.88 10.31 -3.10
C PHE A 413 17.52 9.87 -4.52
N ILE A 414 18.42 9.16 -5.19
CA ILE A 414 18.15 8.62 -6.54
C ILE A 414 16.99 7.63 -6.47
N ASP A 415 17.03 6.69 -5.53
CA ASP A 415 16.04 5.63 -5.40
C ASP A 415 14.65 6.18 -5.00
N TYR A 416 14.58 7.11 -4.03
CA TYR A 416 13.31 7.53 -3.42
C TYR A 416 12.78 8.86 -3.96
N LEU A 417 13.64 9.71 -4.54
CA LEU A 417 13.28 11.05 -5.01
C LEU A 417 13.56 11.24 -6.52
N GLY A 418 14.15 10.25 -7.18
CA GLY A 418 14.42 10.30 -8.63
C GLY A 418 15.46 11.33 -9.06
N ARG A 419 16.28 11.83 -8.13
CA ARG A 419 17.33 12.82 -8.39
C ARG A 419 18.56 12.60 -7.54
N GLU A 420 19.68 13.19 -7.92
CA GLU A 420 20.85 13.24 -7.06
C GLU A 420 20.66 14.23 -5.90
N ALA A 421 21.28 13.92 -4.75
CA ALA A 421 21.42 14.84 -3.64
C ALA A 421 22.45 15.93 -3.98
N THR A 422 22.15 17.18 -3.60
CA THR A 422 23.11 18.29 -3.71
C THR A 422 24.32 18.06 -2.79
N PRO A 423 25.47 18.73 -3.02
CA PRO A 423 26.63 18.61 -2.13
C PRO A 423 26.30 18.87 -0.65
N GLU A 424 25.47 19.88 -0.36
CA GLU A 424 25.05 20.24 0.99
C GLU A 424 24.13 19.17 1.61
N GLU A 425 23.18 18.64 0.82
CA GLU A 425 22.30 17.54 1.24
C GLU A 425 23.13 16.29 1.56
N ARG A 426 24.09 15.92 0.71
CA ARG A 426 25.00 14.79 0.96
C ARG A 426 25.74 14.98 2.28
N ILE A 427 26.27 16.18 2.55
CA ILE A 427 26.99 16.47 3.80
C ILE A 427 26.06 16.33 5.00
N SER A 428 24.89 16.97 4.97
CA SER A 428 23.92 16.98 6.07
C SER A 428 23.39 15.57 6.36
N TRP A 429 22.86 14.89 5.34
CA TRP A 429 22.31 13.55 5.48
C TRP A 429 23.39 12.48 5.73
N GLY A 430 24.59 12.65 5.19
CA GLY A 430 25.73 11.80 5.55
C GLY A 430 26.10 11.91 7.04
N SER A 431 26.02 13.11 7.62
CA SER A 431 26.18 13.30 9.07
C SER A 431 25.02 12.68 9.86
N PHE A 432 23.79 12.81 9.37
CA PHE A 432 22.61 12.19 9.96
C PHE A 432 22.73 10.66 9.99
N ILE A 433 23.13 10.03 8.89
CA ILE A 433 23.34 8.57 8.81
C ILE A 433 24.35 8.10 9.86
N ARG A 434 25.47 8.79 10.04
CA ARG A 434 26.48 8.40 11.04
C ARG A 434 26.03 8.59 12.49
N SER A 435 25.11 9.52 12.75
CA SER A 435 24.64 9.83 14.11
C SER A 435 23.36 9.08 14.50
N ARG A 436 22.49 8.76 13.55
CA ARG A 436 21.16 8.16 13.77
C ARG A 436 20.96 6.82 13.07
N GLY A 437 21.86 6.44 12.17
CA GLY A 437 21.80 5.20 11.39
C GLY A 437 21.02 5.34 10.07
N PRO A 438 21.25 4.43 9.10
CA PRO A 438 20.62 4.48 7.79
C PRO A 438 19.10 4.24 7.83
N LEU A 439 18.60 3.44 8.77
CA LEU A 439 17.17 3.18 8.93
C LEU A 439 16.39 4.46 9.31
N ALA A 440 16.91 5.24 10.26
CA ALA A 440 16.32 6.52 10.64
C ALA A 440 16.35 7.52 9.48
N PHE A 441 17.44 7.51 8.70
CA PHE A 441 17.58 8.36 7.52
C PHE A 441 16.51 8.04 6.46
N ARG A 442 16.33 6.76 6.10
CA ARG A 442 15.30 6.35 5.12
C ARG A 442 13.91 6.77 5.57
N ALA A 443 13.57 6.58 6.85
CA ALA A 443 12.29 7.03 7.38
C ALA A 443 12.12 8.55 7.31
N ALA A 444 13.19 9.32 7.52
CA ALA A 444 13.16 10.78 7.44
C ALA A 444 12.95 11.27 6.00
N ILE A 445 13.60 10.66 5.01
CA ILE A 445 13.38 10.98 3.58
C ILE A 445 11.95 10.69 3.16
N LEU A 446 11.41 9.52 3.50
CA LEU A 446 10.02 9.14 3.19
C LEU A 446 8.97 10.03 3.89
N ALA A 447 9.38 10.88 4.84
CA ALA A 447 8.50 11.78 5.56
C ALA A 447 8.51 13.23 5.02
N THR A 448 9.40 13.55 4.08
CA THR A 448 9.55 14.93 3.56
C THR A 448 8.40 15.33 2.63
N ASP A 449 8.18 16.63 2.50
CA ASP A 449 7.29 17.22 1.48
C ASP A 449 7.75 16.85 0.07
N GLU A 450 9.06 16.82 -0.16
CA GLU A 450 9.61 16.43 -1.45
C GLU A 450 9.25 15.00 -1.85
N TYR A 451 9.38 14.02 -0.95
CA TYR A 451 8.98 12.65 -1.24
C TYR A 451 7.48 12.57 -1.53
N TRP A 452 6.67 13.33 -0.80
CA TRP A 452 5.23 13.39 -1.03
C TRP A 452 4.85 13.99 -2.38
N GLU A 453 5.54 15.04 -2.81
CA GLU A 453 5.35 15.66 -4.12
C GLU A 453 5.78 14.71 -5.24
N TYR A 454 6.95 14.07 -5.09
CA TYR A 454 7.46 13.09 -6.03
C TYR A 454 6.54 11.86 -6.15
N ALA A 455 5.94 11.40 -5.05
CA ALA A 455 4.97 10.31 -5.09
C ALA A 455 3.75 10.63 -5.98
N GLN A 456 3.39 11.92 -6.14
CA GLN A 456 2.27 12.30 -7.01
C GLN A 456 2.61 12.17 -8.49
N THR A 457 3.85 12.44 -8.87
CA THR A 457 4.28 12.42 -10.27
C THR A 457 4.39 10.99 -10.81
N ARG A 458 4.78 10.03 -9.97
CA ARG A 458 4.93 8.61 -10.32
C ARG A 458 3.66 7.97 -10.91
N THR A 459 2.48 8.38 -10.44
CA THR A 459 1.20 7.84 -10.95
C THR A 459 0.67 8.55 -12.21
N ALA A 460 1.15 9.77 -12.49
CA ALA A 460 0.76 10.51 -13.68
C ALA A 460 1.38 9.94 -14.97
N GLU A 461 2.55 9.30 -14.86
CA GLU A 461 3.21 8.60 -15.97
C GLU A 461 2.49 7.29 -16.35
N ASP A 462 1.94 6.54 -15.38
CA ASP A 462 1.10 5.37 -15.67
C ASP A 462 -0.25 5.76 -16.30
N ALA A 463 -0.81 6.92 -15.91
CA ALA A 463 -2.08 7.40 -16.47
C ALA A 463 -1.96 7.91 -17.93
N THR A 464 -0.79 8.41 -18.34
CA THR A 464 -0.56 8.85 -19.73
C THR A 464 -0.15 7.68 -20.64
N THR A 465 0.37 6.58 -20.09
CA THR A 465 0.71 5.36 -20.83
C THR A 465 -0.41 4.31 -20.85
N SER A 466 -1.40 4.40 -19.96
CA SER A 466 -2.59 3.52 -19.90
C SER A 466 -3.68 3.83 -20.95
N SER A 467 -3.30 4.10 -22.20
CA SER A 467 -4.23 4.08 -23.36
C SER A 467 -4.01 2.87 -24.29
N ALA A 468 -3.14 1.94 -23.93
CA ALA A 468 -2.99 0.65 -24.61
C ALA A 468 -2.59 -0.46 -23.62
N PRO A 469 -3.09 -1.70 -23.74
CA PRO A 469 -2.54 -2.83 -23.00
C PRO A 469 -1.17 -3.18 -23.59
N GLY A 470 -0.12 -2.51 -23.12
CA GLY A 470 1.27 -2.83 -23.41
C GLY A 470 1.84 -3.86 -22.42
N PRO A 471 2.82 -4.67 -22.82
CA PRO A 471 3.42 -5.67 -21.94
C PRO A 471 4.15 -4.99 -20.77
N ALA A 472 4.20 -5.70 -19.63
CA ALA A 472 4.84 -5.24 -18.40
C ALA A 472 6.23 -4.62 -18.65
N PRO A 473 6.60 -3.53 -17.95
CA PRO A 473 7.94 -3.00 -18.02
C PRO A 473 8.92 -4.04 -17.47
N THR A 474 9.64 -4.71 -18.36
CA THR A 474 10.81 -5.49 -18.01
C THR A 474 11.85 -4.51 -17.47
N ARG A 475 12.18 -4.63 -16.18
CA ARG A 475 13.42 -4.08 -15.65
C ARG A 475 14.55 -4.57 -16.55
N SER A 476 15.36 -3.64 -17.08
CA SER A 476 16.57 -4.00 -17.81
C SER A 476 17.39 -4.99 -16.95
N PRO A 477 17.74 -6.17 -17.44
CA PRO A 477 18.73 -7.00 -16.78
C PRO A 477 20.02 -6.19 -16.67
N ALA A 478 20.70 -6.32 -15.54
CA ALA A 478 22.06 -5.81 -15.39
C ALA A 478 22.90 -6.24 -16.61
N PRO A 479 23.76 -5.38 -17.16
CA PRO A 479 24.63 -5.76 -18.26
C PRO A 479 25.42 -7.00 -17.85
N THR A 480 25.24 -8.09 -18.59
CA THR A 480 26.07 -9.28 -18.48
C THR A 480 27.52 -8.85 -18.65
N PRO A 481 28.45 -9.23 -17.76
CA PRO A 481 29.86 -8.97 -18.00
C PRO A 481 30.26 -9.66 -19.31
N SER A 482 30.77 -8.89 -20.26
CA SER A 482 31.41 -9.45 -21.46
C SER A 482 32.46 -10.48 -21.03
N PRO A 483 32.53 -11.66 -21.67
CA PRO A 483 33.62 -12.59 -21.42
C PRO A 483 34.94 -11.89 -21.71
N SER A 484 35.88 -11.96 -20.75
CA SER A 484 37.25 -11.51 -20.97
C SER A 484 37.82 -12.16 -22.24
N PRO A 485 38.52 -11.40 -23.10
CA PRO A 485 39.15 -11.99 -24.27
C PRO A 485 40.16 -13.04 -23.81
N THR A 486 40.03 -14.25 -24.36
CA THR A 486 41.01 -15.33 -24.24
C THR A 486 42.41 -14.78 -24.53
N PRO A 487 43.41 -15.00 -23.66
CA PRO A 487 44.77 -14.59 -23.97
C PRO A 487 45.25 -15.34 -25.22
N ALA A 488 45.71 -14.59 -26.21
CA ALA A 488 46.31 -15.15 -27.41
C ALA A 488 47.49 -16.06 -27.04
N PRO A 489 47.71 -17.18 -27.75
CA PRO A 489 48.84 -18.06 -27.50
C PRO A 489 50.14 -17.28 -27.73
N THR A 490 51.05 -17.40 -26.76
CA THR A 490 52.39 -16.83 -26.80
C THR A 490 53.11 -17.30 -28.07
N ALA A 491 53.57 -16.37 -28.89
CA ALA A 491 54.40 -16.70 -30.05
C ALA A 491 55.69 -17.37 -29.58
N SER A 492 56.02 -18.52 -30.17
CA SER A 492 57.33 -19.15 -30.05
C SER A 492 58.43 -18.19 -30.52
N PRO A 493 59.62 -18.23 -29.91
CA PRO A 493 60.73 -17.37 -30.30
C PRO A 493 61.24 -17.75 -31.70
N SER A 494 61.31 -16.77 -32.60
CA SER A 494 62.01 -16.88 -33.88
C SER A 494 63.53 -17.03 -33.65
N PRO A 495 64.25 -17.75 -34.54
CA PRO A 495 65.64 -18.13 -34.33
C PRO A 495 66.59 -16.94 -34.48
N VAL A 496 67.64 -16.96 -33.66
CA VAL A 496 68.78 -16.03 -33.66
C VAL A 496 69.53 -16.12 -35.00
N PRO A 497 69.97 -14.99 -35.61
CA PRO A 497 70.80 -15.05 -36.81
C PRO A 497 72.19 -15.58 -36.47
N SER A 498 72.66 -16.53 -37.28
CA SER A 498 74.01 -17.09 -37.23
C SER A 498 75.09 -16.02 -37.41
N GLU A 499 75.87 -15.78 -36.35
CA GLU A 499 77.15 -15.06 -36.41
C GLU A 499 78.20 -15.90 -37.16
N SER A 500 78.82 -15.27 -38.15
CA SER A 500 79.97 -15.78 -38.88
C SER A 500 81.21 -15.83 -37.97
N VAL A 501 81.75 -17.03 -37.78
CA VAL A 501 83.02 -17.27 -37.09
C VAL A 501 84.19 -16.91 -38.01
N SER A 502 84.97 -15.89 -37.64
CA SER A 502 86.36 -15.72 -38.08
C SER A 502 87.31 -16.18 -36.97
N PRO A 503 88.34 -16.98 -37.26
CA PRO A 503 89.24 -17.52 -36.24
C PRO A 503 90.34 -16.52 -35.80
N ALA A 504 90.75 -16.69 -34.54
CA ALA A 504 91.65 -15.86 -33.74
C ALA A 504 93.12 -15.81 -34.24
N PRO A 505 93.91 -14.79 -33.83
CA PRO A 505 95.34 -14.72 -34.09
C PRO A 505 96.14 -15.62 -33.13
N THR A 506 97.16 -16.26 -33.69
CA THR A 506 98.16 -17.14 -33.05
C THR A 506 99.06 -16.44 -32.04
N ALA A 507 99.42 -17.17 -30.99
CA ALA A 507 100.43 -16.82 -29.98
C ALA A 507 101.86 -16.70 -30.56
N GLY A 508 102.72 -15.94 -29.89
CA GLY A 508 104.17 -15.85 -30.12
C GLY A 508 104.86 -17.23 -30.06
N THR A 509 106.06 -17.43 -30.61
CA THR A 509 107.33 -16.77 -30.26
C THR A 509 108.40 -17.30 -31.24
N THR A 510 109.38 -16.48 -31.66
CA THR A 510 110.85 -16.74 -31.64
C THR A 510 111.63 -15.90 -32.66
N ALA A 511 112.80 -15.43 -32.20
CA ALA A 511 113.95 -14.83 -32.89
C ALA A 511 113.86 -13.33 -33.25
#